data_AF-A0A0D0D545-F1
#
_entry.id   AF-A0A0D0D545-F1
#
_cell.length_a   1.000
_cell.length_b   1.000
_cell.length_c   1.000
_cell.angle_alpha   90.00
_cell.angle_beta   90.00
_cell.angle_gamma   90.00
#
_symmetry.space_group_name_H-M   'P 1'
#
loop_
_entity.id
_entity.type
_entity.pdbx_description
1 polymer ?
#
loop_
_entity_poly.entity_id
_entity_poly.type
_entity_poly.pdbx_seq_one_letter_code
_entity_poly.pdbx_strand_id
1 'polypeptide(L)'
;MHQDKSAQYAYIEGRQPVRINSLYQAMHSHQREPALVADLALVQRFVKDDTLPEFPWEMCWCGDILGDLEVVLVDALAGHFILAPIKIWICRESIWITISHDHGGPEAEIQEDDN
;
A
#
# COMPACT_ATOMS: atom_id res chain seq x y z
N MET A 1 6.74 12.45 -19.80
CA MET A 1 5.86 11.29 -19.52
C MET A 1 5.64 11.28 -18.02
N HIS A 2 4.58 11.95 -17.55
CA HIS A 2 4.21 11.96 -16.13
C HIS A 2 3.67 10.57 -15.80
N GLN A 3 4.46 9.73 -15.12
CA GLN A 3 3.91 8.56 -14.45
C GLN A 3 3.05 9.09 -13.30
N ASP A 4 1.76 8.77 -13.34
CA ASP A 4 0.84 9.01 -12.24
C ASP A 4 1.41 8.32 -10.99
N LYS A 5 1.89 9.12 -10.04
CA LYS A 5 2.47 8.61 -8.78
C LYS A 5 1.43 7.90 -7.90
N SER A 6 0.13 8.05 -8.22
CA SER A 6 -0.99 7.41 -7.53
C SER A 6 -1.05 5.90 -7.72
N ALA A 7 -0.50 5.36 -8.82
CA ALA A 7 -0.49 3.92 -9.09
C ALA A 7 0.66 3.16 -8.41
N GLN A 8 1.48 3.83 -7.59
CA GLN A 8 2.66 3.22 -6.94
C GLN A 8 2.38 2.69 -5.54
N TYR A 9 1.12 2.78 -5.06
CA TYR A 9 0.77 2.43 -3.69
C TYR A 9 -0.53 1.65 -3.64
N ALA A 10 -0.54 0.59 -2.84
CA ALA A 10 -1.68 -0.29 -2.64
C ALA A 10 -1.64 -0.87 -1.21
N TYR A 11 -2.72 -1.52 -0.81
CA TYR A 11 -2.74 -2.31 0.42
C TYR A 11 -2.54 -3.79 0.12
N ILE A 12 -1.95 -4.53 1.07
CA ILE A 12 -1.99 -5.99 1.14
C ILE A 12 -2.58 -6.40 2.48
N GLU A 13 -3.01 -7.66 2.59
CA GLU A 13 -3.45 -8.25 3.88
C GLU A 13 -4.51 -7.39 4.61
N GLY A 14 -5.46 -6.84 3.87
CA GLY A 14 -6.57 -6.03 4.40
C GLY A 14 -6.26 -4.53 4.47
N ARG A 15 -5.22 -4.10 5.20
CA ARG A 15 -4.89 -2.67 5.39
C ARG A 15 -3.40 -2.37 5.60
N GLN A 16 -2.49 -3.28 5.24
CA GLN A 16 -1.06 -3.00 5.31
C GLN A 16 -0.63 -2.23 4.06
N PRO A 17 -0.22 -0.95 4.16
CA PRO A 17 0.18 -0.21 2.97
C PRO A 17 1.54 -0.69 2.48
N VAL A 18 1.66 -0.72 1.16
CA VAL A 18 2.89 -1.05 0.44
C VAL A 18 3.15 -0.06 -0.68
N ARG A 19 4.42 0.10 -1.01
CA ARG A 19 4.86 0.71 -2.26
C ARG A 19 5.10 -0.39 -3.28
N ILE A 20 4.49 -0.26 -4.45
CA ILE A 20 4.74 -1.10 -5.61
C ILE A 20 5.97 -0.55 -6.32
N ASN A 21 7.06 -1.31 -6.30
CA ASN A 21 8.31 -0.94 -6.95
C ASN A 21 8.28 -1.34 -8.42
N SER A 22 7.75 -2.53 -8.72
CA SER A 22 7.66 -3.06 -10.09
C SER A 22 6.68 -4.22 -10.18
N LEU A 23 6.13 -4.42 -11.38
CA LEU A 23 5.25 -5.53 -11.73
C LEU A 23 5.95 -6.42 -12.75
N TYR A 24 5.84 -7.74 -12.60
CA TYR A 24 6.43 -8.74 -13.47
C TYR A 24 5.40 -9.80 -13.83
N GLN A 25 5.61 -10.42 -14.99
CA GLN A 25 4.95 -11.66 -15.34
C GLN A 25 6.02 -12.76 -15.39
N ALA A 26 5.95 -13.69 -14.44
CA ALA A 26 6.78 -14.88 -14.44
C ALA A 26 6.14 -15.95 -15.31
N MET A 27 6.90 -16.53 -16.23
CA MET A 27 6.45 -17.63 -17.08
C MET A 27 7.42 -18.81 -16.97
N HIS A 28 6.90 -19.97 -16.61
CA HIS A 28 7.64 -21.22 -16.58
C HIS A 28 7.09 -22.18 -17.62
N SER A 29 7.89 -22.54 -18.62
CA SER A 29 7.49 -23.43 -19.70
C SER A 29 7.98 -24.86 -19.48
N HIS A 30 7.07 -25.82 -19.63
CA HIS A 30 7.38 -27.25 -19.64
C HIS A 30 7.13 -27.83 -21.03
N GLN A 31 7.94 -28.80 -21.46
CA GLN A 31 7.85 -29.38 -22.81
C GLN A 31 6.53 -30.09 -23.13
N ARG A 32 5.73 -30.46 -22.12
CA ARG A 32 4.50 -31.26 -22.28
C ARG A 32 3.28 -30.67 -21.58
N GLU A 33 3.43 -29.51 -20.95
CA GLU A 33 2.36 -28.87 -20.19
C GLU A 33 2.24 -27.41 -20.63
N PRO A 34 1.05 -26.81 -20.52
CA PRO A 34 0.89 -25.38 -20.75
C PRO A 34 1.80 -24.58 -19.82
N ALA A 35 2.32 -23.46 -20.32
CA ALA A 35 3.19 -22.60 -19.53
C ALA A 35 2.43 -22.11 -18.28
N LEU A 36 3.10 -22.19 -17.13
CA LEU A 36 2.61 -21.59 -15.90
C LEU A 36 2.94 -20.10 -15.95
N VAL A 37 1.92 -19.26 -15.82
CA VAL A 37 2.05 -17.81 -15.83
C VAL A 37 1.57 -17.28 -14.48
N ALA A 38 2.35 -16.39 -13.87
CA ALA A 38 1.99 -15.71 -12.64
C ALA A 38 2.37 -14.23 -12.72
N ASP A 39 1.43 -13.36 -12.38
CA ASP A 39 1.69 -11.93 -12.25
C ASP A 39 2.14 -11.62 -10.81
N LEU A 40 3.32 -11.02 -10.70
CA LEU A 40 4.03 -10.76 -9.45
C LEU A 40 4.29 -9.26 -9.29
N ALA A 41 4.22 -8.78 -8.06
CA ALA A 41 4.62 -7.44 -7.68
C ALA A 41 5.82 -7.51 -6.72
N LEU A 42 6.85 -6.72 -7.01
CA LEU A 42 7.89 -6.40 -6.03
C LEU A 42 7.42 -5.19 -5.23
N VAL A 43 7.26 -5.37 -3.92
CA VAL A 43 6.72 -4.35 -3.03
C VAL A 43 7.59 -4.15 -1.80
N GLN A 44 7.43 -3.01 -1.14
CA GLN A 44 8.00 -2.76 0.18
C GLN A 44 6.91 -2.26 1.12
N ARG A 45 6.82 -2.86 2.31
CA ARG A 45 5.85 -2.45 3.34
C ARG A 45 6.23 -1.11 3.94
N PHE A 46 5.23 -0.30 4.23
CA PHE A 46 5.42 0.83 5.14
C PHE A 46 5.64 0.33 6.56
N VAL A 47 6.66 0.85 7.21
CA VAL A 47 6.96 0.50 8.59
C VAL A 47 6.13 1.39 9.51
N LYS A 48 5.39 0.75 10.42
CA LYS A 48 4.76 1.45 11.53
C LYS A 48 5.85 1.78 12.55
N ASP A 49 5.87 3.02 13.02
CA ASP A 49 6.73 3.43 14.10
C ASP A 49 5.86 3.73 15.32
N ASP A 50 6.02 2.90 16.35
CA ASP A 50 5.26 3.00 17.59
C ASP A 50 5.62 4.23 18.42
N THR A 51 6.65 4.98 18.02
CA THR A 51 7.00 6.28 18.63
C THR A 51 6.24 7.44 18.01
N LEU A 52 5.53 7.24 16.90
CA LEU A 52 4.69 8.27 16.31
C LEU A 52 3.51 8.59 17.24
N PRO A 53 3.11 9.88 17.34
CA PRO A 53 1.93 10.25 18.09
C PRO A 53 0.71 9.50 17.55
N GLU A 54 -0.14 9.01 18.44
CA GLU A 54 -1.46 8.53 18.04
C GLU A 54 -2.27 9.72 17.51
N PHE A 55 -2.46 9.74 16.19
CA PHE A 55 -3.37 10.68 15.56
C PHE A 55 -4.77 10.06 15.50
N PRO A 56 -5.83 10.89 15.49
CA PRO A 56 -7.20 10.40 15.39
C PRO A 56 -7.51 9.72 14.04
N TRP A 57 -6.59 9.81 13.07
CA TRP A 57 -6.59 8.99 11.86
C TRP A 57 -5.65 7.79 12.08
N GLU A 58 -6.20 6.59 12.18
CA GLU A 58 -5.51 5.35 12.60
C GLU A 58 -4.34 4.88 11.70
N MET A 59 -4.01 5.59 10.62
CA MET A 59 -3.02 5.16 9.62
C MET A 59 -1.92 6.21 9.41
N CYS A 60 -1.06 6.36 10.42
CA CYS A 60 0.19 7.11 10.31
C CYS A 60 1.37 6.18 10.08
N TRP A 61 2.22 6.54 9.12
CA TRP A 61 3.42 5.78 8.78
C TRP A 61 4.64 6.68 8.81
N CYS A 62 5.79 6.12 9.19
CA CYS A 62 7.04 6.87 9.16
C CYS A 62 7.39 7.24 7.72
N GLY A 63 7.57 8.54 7.48
CA GLY A 63 8.04 9.01 6.19
C GLY A 63 9.43 8.46 5.91
N ASP A 64 9.64 7.96 4.69
CA ASP A 64 10.92 7.49 4.16
C ASP A 64 11.47 6.16 4.72
N ILE A 65 10.77 5.48 5.63
CA ILE A 65 11.15 4.15 6.12
C ILE A 65 10.26 3.08 5.49
N LEU A 66 10.84 2.32 4.57
CA LEU A 66 10.23 1.16 3.95
C LEU A 66 10.93 -0.11 4.46
N GLY A 67 10.15 -1.18 4.63
CA GLY A 67 10.65 -2.50 4.97
C GLY A 67 11.42 -3.15 3.82
N ASP A 68 11.79 -4.41 4.04
CA ASP A 68 12.47 -5.21 3.04
C ASP A 68 11.62 -5.42 1.78
N LEU A 69 12.31 -5.67 0.66
CA LEU A 69 11.68 -5.96 -0.61
C LEU A 69 11.08 -7.38 -0.58
N GLU A 70 9.79 -7.48 -0.85
CA GLU A 70 9.06 -8.75 -0.91
C GLU A 70 8.38 -8.93 -2.27
N VAL A 71 8.15 -10.20 -2.65
CA VAL A 71 7.40 -10.58 -3.85
C VAL A 71 6.02 -11.05 -3.43
N VAL A 72 4.98 -10.42 -3.98
CA VAL A 72 3.59 -10.83 -3.77
C VAL A 72 2.92 -11.11 -5.11
N LEU A 73 1.83 -11.90 -5.10
CA LEU A 73 0.96 -12.00 -6.28
C LEU A 73 0.27 -10.65 -6.50
N VAL A 74 0.10 -10.25 -7.76
CA VAL A 74 -0.61 -9.00 -8.08
C VAL A 74 -2.04 -8.99 -7.51
N ASP A 75 -2.70 -10.14 -7.49
CA ASP A 75 -4.05 -10.31 -6.92
C ASP A 75 -4.11 -10.08 -5.41
N ALA A 76 -2.96 -10.06 -4.71
CA ALA A 76 -2.91 -9.71 -3.29
C ALA A 76 -2.97 -8.19 -3.06
N LEU A 77 -2.76 -7.38 -4.10
CA LEU A 77 -2.85 -5.92 -4.03
C LEU A 77 -4.32 -5.50 -4.05
N ALA A 78 -4.72 -4.71 -3.06
CA ALA A 78 -6.08 -4.21 -2.91
C ALA A 78 -6.08 -2.69 -2.72
N GLY A 79 -7.00 -2.02 -3.42
CA GLY A 79 -7.13 -0.57 -3.38
C GLY A 79 -5.89 0.17 -3.91
N HIS A 80 -6.05 1.47 -4.10
CA HIS A 80 -4.93 2.38 -4.30
C HIS A 80 -5.04 3.49 -3.26
N PHE A 81 -3.93 4.11 -2.92
CA PHE A 81 -3.97 5.29 -2.06
C PHE A 81 -3.03 6.37 -2.56
N ILE A 82 -3.40 7.61 -2.26
CA ILE A 82 -2.50 8.74 -2.38
C ILE A 82 -1.74 8.88 -1.07
N LEU A 83 -0.45 9.02 -1.22
CA LEU A 83 0.45 9.32 -0.14
C LEU A 83 0.59 10.85 0.01
N ALA A 84 0.19 11.39 1.15
CA ALA A 84 0.35 12.81 1.44
C ALA A 84 1.35 13.02 2.60
N PRO A 85 2.51 13.67 2.34
CA PRO A 85 3.47 13.97 3.39
C PRO A 85 2.99 15.16 4.23
N ILE A 86 2.92 14.97 5.54
CA ILE A 86 2.65 16.00 6.54
C ILE A 86 3.96 16.31 7.27
N LYS A 87 4.37 17.58 7.26
CA LYS A 87 5.51 18.05 8.07
C LYS A 87 4.99 18.52 9.42
N ILE A 88 5.27 17.75 10.47
CA ILE A 88 4.90 18.15 11.82
C ILE A 88 6.07 18.92 12.44
N TRP A 89 5.88 20.22 12.59
CA TRP A 89 6.91 21.12 13.12
C TRP A 89 7.38 20.77 14.53
N ILE A 90 6.54 20.10 15.33
CA ILE A 90 6.86 19.73 16.71
C ILE A 90 7.81 18.54 16.82
N CYS A 91 7.75 17.58 15.89
CA CYS A 91 8.61 16.40 15.87
C CYS A 91 9.77 16.52 14.88
N ARG A 92 9.79 17.57 14.03
CA ARG A 92 10.74 17.74 12.89
C ARG A 92 10.76 16.56 11.91
N GLU A 93 9.80 15.66 12.00
CA GLU A 93 9.68 14.47 11.17
C GLU A 93 8.60 14.67 10.11
N SER A 94 8.77 13.96 8.99
CA SER A 94 7.76 13.85 7.95
C SER A 94 6.91 12.63 8.26
N ILE A 95 5.63 12.84 8.57
CA ILE A 95 4.67 11.76 8.73
C ILE A 95 3.91 11.58 7.44
N TRP A 96 3.66 10.35 7.03
CA TRP A 96 2.89 10.05 5.84
C TRP A 96 1.51 9.56 6.23
N ILE A 97 0.48 10.18 5.63
CA ILE A 97 -0.89 9.69 5.70
C ILE A 97 -1.25 9.02 4.38
N THR A 98 -1.97 7.92 4.47
CA THR A 98 -2.56 7.25 3.30
C THR A 98 -4.00 7.70 3.16
N ILE A 99 -4.34 8.18 1.96
CA ILE A 99 -5.72 8.57 1.61
C ILE A 99 -6.18 7.59 0.55
N SER A 100 -7.14 6.73 0.89
CA SER A 100 -7.71 5.78 -0.07
C SER A 100 -8.18 6.52 -1.32
N HIS A 101 -7.64 6.11 -2.46
CA HIS A 101 -7.97 6.64 -3.76
C HIS A 101 -9.08 5.77 -4.35
N ASP A 102 -10.29 5.97 -3.84
CA ASP A 102 -11.47 5.30 -4.36
C ASP A 102 -12.24 6.23 -5.32
N HIS A 103 -12.58 5.70 -6.50
CA HIS A 103 -13.49 6.36 -7.45
C HIS A 103 -14.95 5.97 -7.22
N GLY A 104 -15.23 5.07 -6.27
CA GLY A 104 -16.54 4.47 -6.00
C GLY A 104 -17.48 5.26 -5.07
N GLY A 105 -16.99 6.33 -4.43
CA GLY A 105 -17.72 7.06 -3.38
C GLY A 105 -17.27 6.66 -1.97
N PRO A 106 -17.68 7.39 -0.93
CA PRO A 106 -17.28 7.09 0.44
C PRO A 106 -17.69 5.68 0.85
N GLU A 107 -16.79 4.95 1.54
CA GLU A 107 -17.12 3.68 2.20
C GLU A 107 -18.38 3.86 3.05
N ALA A 108 -19.34 2.93 2.94
CA ALA A 108 -20.58 3.01 3.70
C ALA A 108 -20.28 3.05 5.21
N GLU A 109 -20.92 3.98 5.92
CA GLU A 109 -20.84 4.05 7.38
C GLU A 109 -21.23 2.69 7.96
N ILE A 110 -20.30 2.07 8.70
CA ILE A 110 -20.62 0.93 9.54
C ILE A 110 -21.53 1.49 10.63
N GLN A 111 -22.83 1.22 10.55
CA GLN A 111 -23.72 1.43 11.69
C GLN A 111 -23.28 0.46 12.79
N GLU A 112 -22.61 1.00 13.81
CA GLU A 112 -22.48 0.31 15.08
C GLU A 112 -23.89 0.20 15.67
N ASP A 113 -24.43 -1.02 15.73
CA ASP A 113 -25.64 -1.31 16.49
C ASP A 113 -25.31 -1.13 17.98
N ASP A 114 -25.75 -0.01 18.56
CA ASP A 114 -25.79 0.20 20.01
C ASP A 114 -26.67 -0.87 20.66
N ASN A 115 -26.06 -1.79 21.42
CA ASN A 115 -26.78 -2.72 22.31
C ASN A 115 -26.37 -2.55 23.77
#